data_AF-A0A561D622-F1
#
_entry.id   AF-A0A561D622-F1
#
_cell.length_a   1.000
_cell.length_b   1.000
_cell.length_c   1.000
_cell.angle_alpha   90.00
_cell.angle_beta   90.00
_cell.angle_gamma   90.00
#
_symmetry.space_group_name_H-M   'P 1'
#
loop_
_entity.id
_entity.type
_entity.pdbx_description
1 polymer ?
#
loop_
_entity_poly.entity_id
_entity_poly.type
_entity_poly.pdbx_seq_one_letter_code
_entity_poly.pdbx_strand_id
1 'polypeptide(L)'
;MDGGLFTETPDSLVDCGTFKIELIDGGIFPGMSINKSIETLEVGENFSAMATIYPYDVMDSNIVEWETSNPEVCTINYGVIEGISQGTSTITAYDPTRIYSKSFKVEVKEPITQTITPTDIYFVTASRYGIFLDNTHSTETTNGIINALTFAKSMEYKKIVFPYGTYLVTPMAGTVNFPSNMIIDFNNSKINIEISTKTSTGYEMFKLDNVQYTKFINAHVYGERDFTTIAGSHEDCVSLLIGDAYKSGIELCTFSKSPGFNVKTSTKRMKDGTGDAWFTYSNFEPGNIDNSGVNDDNIVTYHFRTPNFIDISRLGNYFMVGYNQGYWDYRFLRSRLYSIYFYDINHQFIEVQHYNWQYYCYDKPQNAFYAKIVVYQDTAPNSGDTDYKDAVAFIRTLGIPRKCFIKNSILSDSWTSGLAMTGGQDWTISGNSFSGNGGRLPGCDIVWEDGWDAMVGDIVKNNTFDSTLGIVTTAGANHSIFDNTFNKSYIYIWERTQNWRIFRNSFNGKGGTAGQFNMHLGTQGDSYFAENTLKEIRYTTGKNHPDAAYEVHLIYNNLL
;
A
#
# COMPACT_ATOMS: atom_id res chain seq x y z
N MET A 1 8.16 -19.54 -1.59
CA MET A 1 6.94 -20.26 -2.03
C MET A 1 6.81 -19.97 -3.50
N ASP A 2 6.54 -21.00 -4.32
CA ASP A 2 6.80 -21.08 -5.77
C ASP A 2 6.75 -19.75 -6.56
N GLY A 3 7.89 -19.40 -7.15
CA GLY A 3 8.01 -18.48 -8.29
C GLY A 3 7.38 -19.09 -9.53
N GLY A 4 6.06 -19.22 -9.49
CA GLY A 4 5.25 -19.87 -10.49
C GLY A 4 5.50 -19.30 -11.89
N LEU A 5 5.81 -20.21 -12.80
CA LEU A 5 5.61 -19.99 -14.23
C LEU A 5 4.18 -19.47 -14.42
N PHE A 6 4.06 -18.21 -14.84
CA PHE A 6 2.80 -17.54 -15.14
C PHE A 6 2.13 -18.19 -16.35
N THR A 7 1.38 -19.26 -16.13
CA THR A 7 0.53 -19.90 -17.14
C THR A 7 -0.86 -20.25 -16.59
N GLU A 8 -1.34 -19.53 -15.59
CA GLU A 8 -2.79 -19.43 -15.38
C GLU A 8 -3.24 -18.16 -16.08
N THR A 9 -3.93 -18.36 -17.20
CA THR A 9 -4.73 -17.32 -17.85
C THR A 9 -5.55 -16.60 -16.77
N PRO A 10 -5.73 -15.27 -16.84
CA PRO A 10 -6.69 -14.60 -15.98
C PRO A 10 -8.00 -15.32 -16.23
N ASP A 11 -8.48 -16.10 -15.25
CA ASP A 11 -9.85 -16.54 -15.26
C ASP A 11 -10.62 -15.23 -15.25
N SER A 12 -11.11 -14.94 -16.46
CA SER A 12 -11.84 -13.77 -16.86
C SER A 12 -12.76 -13.38 -15.71
N LEU A 13 -12.80 -12.09 -15.37
CA LEU A 13 -14.10 -11.50 -15.02
C LEU A 13 -15.09 -12.12 -15.99
N VAL A 14 -15.98 -12.98 -15.49
CA VAL A 14 -16.95 -13.65 -16.35
C VAL A 14 -17.63 -12.52 -17.10
N ASP A 15 -17.37 -12.44 -18.40
CA ASP A 15 -17.91 -11.41 -19.27
C ASP A 15 -19.40 -11.70 -19.39
N CYS A 16 -20.17 -11.19 -18.42
CA CYS A 16 -21.61 -11.27 -18.37
C CYS A 16 -22.28 -10.15 -19.16
N GLY A 17 -21.55 -9.41 -20.00
CA GLY A 17 -22.17 -8.52 -20.97
C GLY A 17 -21.53 -7.13 -21.07
N THR A 18 -21.79 -6.54 -22.22
CA THR A 18 -21.45 -5.16 -22.54
C THR A 18 -22.43 -4.22 -21.83
N PHE A 19 -21.96 -3.51 -20.81
CA PHE A 19 -22.68 -2.37 -20.26
C PHE A 19 -22.58 -1.22 -21.28
N LYS A 20 -23.58 -1.10 -22.16
CA LYS A 20 -23.79 0.12 -22.94
C LYS A 20 -24.89 0.90 -22.24
N ILE A 21 -24.53 2.01 -21.61
CA ILE A 21 -25.51 3.05 -21.29
C ILE A 21 -25.95 3.66 -22.63
N GLU A 22 -27.07 3.20 -23.16
CA GLU A 22 -27.95 4.14 -23.84
C GLU A 22 -28.56 5.00 -22.74
N LEU A 23 -28.41 6.32 -22.85
CA LEU A 23 -29.12 7.30 -22.02
C LEU A 23 -30.62 7.07 -22.22
N ILE A 24 -31.20 6.18 -21.41
CA ILE A 24 -32.65 6.03 -21.33
C ILE A 24 -33.11 7.07 -20.33
N ASP A 25 -33.86 8.04 -20.86
CA ASP A 25 -34.63 9.03 -20.15
C ASP A 25 -35.44 8.36 -19.01
N GLY A 26 -35.04 8.59 -17.76
CA GLY A 26 -35.87 8.28 -16.59
C GLY A 26 -35.34 7.35 -15.49
N GLY A 27 -34.07 7.37 -15.08
CA GLY A 27 -33.72 6.66 -13.81
C GLY A 27 -32.30 6.61 -13.28
N ILE A 28 -31.31 7.30 -13.86
CA ILE A 28 -29.94 7.35 -13.32
C ILE A 28 -29.57 8.82 -13.13
N PHE A 29 -29.19 9.20 -11.90
CA PHE A 29 -28.61 10.52 -11.64
C PHE A 29 -27.10 10.42 -11.87
N PRO A 30 -26.56 10.87 -13.00
CA PRO A 30 -25.12 11.00 -13.15
C PRO A 30 -24.56 11.93 -12.07
N GLY A 31 -23.40 11.58 -11.52
CA GLY A 31 -22.86 12.27 -10.35
C GLY A 31 -21.41 11.91 -10.07
N MET A 32 -20.91 12.33 -8.90
CA MET A 32 -19.53 12.09 -8.50
C MET A 32 -19.43 11.81 -7.00
N SER A 33 -18.54 10.87 -6.64
CA SER A 33 -18.16 10.59 -5.24
C SER A 33 -16.67 10.80 -5.03
N ILE A 34 -16.31 11.18 -3.80
CA ILE A 34 -14.93 11.13 -3.31
C ILE A 34 -14.75 9.80 -2.59
N ASN A 35 -14.00 8.88 -3.19
CA ASN A 35 -13.79 7.54 -2.64
C ASN A 35 -12.65 7.50 -1.62
N LYS A 36 -11.74 8.48 -1.69
CA LYS A 36 -10.61 8.65 -0.77
C LYS A 36 -10.23 10.13 -0.64
N SER A 37 -10.26 10.63 0.59
CA SER A 37 -9.91 12.00 0.97
C SER A 37 -9.09 12.03 2.27
N ILE A 38 -8.57 13.22 2.60
CA ILE A 38 -7.88 13.47 3.85
C ILE A 38 -8.37 14.79 4.46
N GLU A 39 -8.52 14.83 5.78
CA GLU A 39 -8.93 16.03 6.50
C GLU A 39 -7.74 16.92 6.89
N THR A 40 -6.66 16.30 7.35
CA THR A 40 -5.44 16.99 7.82
C THR A 40 -4.20 16.42 7.13
N LEU A 41 -3.34 17.31 6.65
CA LEU A 41 -2.07 16.99 6.01
C LEU A 41 -0.95 17.83 6.66
N GLU A 42 0.25 17.30 6.85
CA GLU A 42 1.38 18.14 7.31
C GLU A 42 2.08 18.86 6.14
N VAL A 43 2.75 19.98 6.41
CA VAL A 43 3.58 20.66 5.40
C VAL A 43 4.64 19.70 4.85
N GLY A 44 4.72 19.59 3.52
CA GLY A 44 5.62 18.68 2.79
C GLY A 44 5.11 17.23 2.67
N GLU A 45 4.01 16.87 3.32
CA GLU A 45 3.35 15.59 3.11
C GLU A 45 2.54 15.58 1.81
N ASN A 46 2.33 14.37 1.29
CA ASN A 46 1.48 14.12 0.14
C ASN A 46 0.37 13.14 0.47
N PHE A 47 -0.73 13.23 -0.27
CA PHE A 47 -1.84 12.30 -0.18
C PHE A 47 -2.42 11.98 -1.55
N SER A 48 -2.67 10.70 -1.81
CA SER A 48 -3.27 10.20 -3.04
C SER A 48 -4.80 10.15 -2.92
N ALA A 49 -5.49 11.21 -3.36
CA ALA A 49 -6.94 11.28 -3.39
C ALA A 49 -7.54 10.45 -4.55
N MET A 50 -8.81 10.06 -4.40
CA MET A 50 -9.54 9.32 -5.43
C MET A 50 -11.00 9.77 -5.48
N ALA A 51 -11.52 9.92 -6.69
CA ALA A 51 -12.91 10.21 -6.97
C ALA A 51 -13.40 9.36 -8.14
N THR A 52 -14.73 9.23 -8.27
CA THR A 52 -15.38 8.41 -9.30
C THR A 52 -16.64 9.09 -9.79
N ILE A 53 -16.84 9.03 -11.10
CA ILE A 53 -18.05 9.44 -11.79
C ILE A 53 -19.03 8.27 -11.81
N TYR A 54 -20.32 8.56 -11.62
CA TYR A 54 -21.40 7.57 -11.66
C TYR A 54 -22.39 7.91 -12.78
N PRO A 55 -23.07 6.90 -13.38
CA PRO A 55 -22.92 5.46 -13.10
C PRO A 55 -21.51 4.95 -13.45
N TYR A 56 -20.97 4.06 -12.60
CA TYR A 56 -19.61 3.53 -12.75
C TYR A 56 -19.66 2.14 -13.36
N ASP A 57 -18.82 1.89 -14.35
CA ASP A 57 -18.53 0.57 -14.89
C ASP A 57 -17.02 0.30 -14.92
N VAL A 58 -16.63 -0.95 -14.73
CA VAL A 58 -15.20 -1.34 -14.70
C VAL A 58 -14.53 -1.28 -16.08
N MET A 59 -15.31 -1.21 -17.16
CA MET A 59 -14.84 -1.06 -18.55
C MET A 59 -14.85 0.40 -19.02
N ASP A 60 -15.58 1.28 -18.33
CA ASP A 60 -15.72 2.68 -18.71
C ASP A 60 -14.48 3.49 -18.35
N SER A 61 -14.32 4.63 -19.03
CA SER A 61 -13.39 5.67 -18.59
C SER A 61 -14.01 6.43 -17.40
N ASN A 62 -13.18 6.69 -16.41
CA ASN A 62 -13.47 7.41 -15.18
C ASN A 62 -12.31 8.39 -14.87
N ILE A 63 -11.91 9.16 -15.87
CA ILE A 63 -10.90 10.21 -15.71
C ILE A 63 -11.46 11.36 -14.85
N VAL A 64 -10.63 11.92 -13.97
CA VAL A 64 -11.01 12.99 -13.03
C VAL A 64 -10.03 14.15 -13.12
N GLU A 65 -10.57 15.36 -13.30
CA GLU A 65 -9.84 16.62 -13.17
C GLU A 65 -9.90 17.13 -11.73
N TRP A 66 -8.83 17.77 -11.27
CA TRP A 66 -8.69 18.22 -9.89
C TRP A 66 -8.29 19.69 -9.81
N GLU A 67 -8.87 20.41 -8.85
CA GLU A 67 -8.52 21.81 -8.55
C GLU A 67 -8.42 22.04 -7.05
N THR A 68 -7.60 23.03 -6.67
CA THR A 68 -7.45 23.55 -5.30
C THR A 68 -7.90 25.00 -5.27
N SER A 69 -8.65 25.38 -4.23
CA SER A 69 -9.07 26.78 -4.04
C SER A 69 -7.92 27.71 -3.64
N ASN A 70 -6.82 27.15 -3.13
CA ASN A 70 -5.67 27.91 -2.63
C ASN A 70 -4.36 27.11 -2.80
N PRO A 71 -3.66 27.25 -3.95
CA PRO A 71 -2.42 26.53 -4.23
C PRO A 71 -1.25 26.91 -3.30
N GLU A 72 -1.29 28.09 -2.65
CA GLU A 72 -0.27 28.49 -1.66
C GLU A 72 -0.39 27.66 -0.36
N VAL A 73 -1.56 27.08 -0.08
CA VAL A 73 -1.79 26.18 1.07
C VAL A 73 -1.54 24.72 0.67
N CYS A 74 -2.18 24.26 -0.40
CA CYS A 74 -1.90 22.95 -0.96
C CYS A 74 -2.19 22.90 -2.46
N THR A 75 -1.36 22.16 -3.19
CA THR A 75 -1.56 21.87 -4.61
C THR A 75 -2.23 20.52 -4.81
N ILE A 76 -2.78 20.27 -5.99
CA ILE A 76 -3.23 18.94 -6.42
C ILE A 76 -2.85 18.70 -7.88
N ASN A 77 -2.13 17.59 -8.14
CA ASN A 77 -1.72 17.18 -9.48
C ASN A 77 -2.12 15.73 -9.73
N TYR A 78 -2.97 15.48 -10.72
CA TYR A 78 -3.44 14.12 -11.06
C TYR A 78 -4.04 13.34 -9.86
N GLY A 79 -4.64 14.05 -8.89
CA GLY A 79 -5.16 13.47 -7.64
C GLY A 79 -4.16 13.39 -6.48
N VAL A 80 -2.91 13.80 -6.66
CA VAL A 80 -1.90 13.88 -5.59
C VAL A 80 -1.91 15.26 -4.96
N ILE A 81 -2.28 15.34 -3.68
CA ILE A 81 -2.24 16.57 -2.89
C ILE A 81 -0.84 16.75 -2.30
N GLU A 82 -0.35 17.99 -2.23
CA GLU A 82 0.88 18.36 -1.50
C GLU A 82 0.60 19.52 -0.54
N GLY A 83 0.96 19.36 0.74
CA GLY A 83 0.89 20.45 1.71
C GLY A 83 2.04 21.44 1.52
N ILE A 84 1.73 22.71 1.25
CA ILE A 84 2.72 23.76 0.97
C ILE A 84 2.94 24.66 2.19
N SER A 85 1.86 25.15 2.79
CA SER A 85 1.93 26.01 3.97
C SER A 85 0.71 25.82 4.86
N GLN A 86 0.84 26.18 6.15
CA GLN A 86 -0.26 26.09 7.10
C GLN A 86 -1.50 26.87 6.62
N GLY A 87 -2.66 26.22 6.64
CA GLY A 87 -3.92 26.86 6.22
C GLY A 87 -5.01 25.85 5.90
N THR A 88 -6.04 26.30 5.18
CA THR A 88 -7.11 25.42 4.70
C THR A 88 -7.36 25.70 3.22
N SER A 89 -7.52 24.65 2.43
CA SER A 89 -7.98 24.72 1.05
C SER A 89 -9.12 23.73 0.81
N THR A 90 -9.99 24.04 -0.15
CA THR A 90 -10.97 23.13 -0.70
C THR A 90 -10.40 22.49 -1.96
N ILE A 91 -10.40 21.16 -1.99
CA ILE A 91 -10.06 20.36 -3.16
C ILE A 91 -11.36 19.96 -3.86
N THR A 92 -11.42 20.15 -5.18
CA THR A 92 -12.59 19.81 -5.99
C THR A 92 -12.21 18.86 -7.11
N ALA A 93 -12.93 17.75 -7.22
CA ALA A 93 -12.90 16.83 -8.34
C ALA A 93 -13.97 17.23 -9.36
N TYR A 94 -13.65 17.11 -10.63
CA TYR A 94 -14.53 17.34 -11.77
C TYR A 94 -14.47 16.19 -12.75
N ASP A 95 -15.60 15.93 -13.41
CA ASP A 95 -15.60 15.13 -14.63
C ASP A 95 -15.05 15.98 -15.80
N PRO A 96 -14.67 15.38 -16.94
CA PRO A 96 -14.14 16.12 -18.10
C PRO A 96 -15.07 17.20 -18.65
N THR A 97 -16.38 17.06 -18.48
CA THR A 97 -17.35 18.08 -18.93
C THR A 97 -17.53 19.20 -17.90
N ARG A 98 -17.01 19.01 -16.68
CA ARG A 98 -17.18 19.88 -15.50
C ARG A 98 -18.64 20.12 -15.11
N ILE A 99 -19.55 19.24 -15.53
CA ILE A 99 -20.96 19.26 -15.14
C ILE A 99 -21.11 18.70 -13.73
N TYR A 100 -20.35 17.65 -13.40
CA TYR A 100 -20.36 17.00 -12.11
C TYR A 100 -19.11 17.35 -11.33
N SER A 101 -19.30 17.63 -10.04
CA SER A 101 -18.19 17.91 -9.14
C SER A 101 -18.50 17.47 -7.72
N LYS A 102 -17.43 17.20 -6.98
CA LYS A 102 -17.48 16.93 -5.54
C LYS A 102 -16.24 17.50 -4.87
N SER A 103 -16.37 18.02 -3.66
CA SER A 103 -15.27 18.67 -2.96
C SER A 103 -15.14 18.23 -1.51
N PHE A 104 -13.94 18.40 -0.96
CA PHE A 104 -13.64 18.23 0.45
C PHE A 104 -12.60 19.27 0.90
N LYS A 105 -12.54 19.52 2.21
CA LYS A 105 -11.58 20.46 2.80
C LYS A 105 -10.34 19.73 3.29
N VAL A 106 -9.19 20.35 3.10
CA VAL A 106 -7.90 19.91 3.64
C VAL A 106 -7.34 21.01 4.51
N GLU A 107 -7.04 20.69 5.76
CA GLU A 107 -6.30 21.53 6.68
C GLU A 107 -4.81 21.13 6.64
N VAL A 108 -3.94 22.06 6.24
CA VAL A 108 -2.49 21.85 6.28
C VAL A 108 -1.95 22.39 7.60
N LYS A 109 -1.20 21.55 8.32
CA LYS A 109 -0.60 21.88 9.62
C LYS A 109 0.92 21.80 9.55
N GLU A 110 1.58 22.54 10.44
CA GLU A 110 3.00 22.32 10.67
C GLU A 110 3.25 20.90 11.19
N PRO A 111 4.34 20.23 10.78
CA PRO A 111 4.68 18.90 11.25
C PRO A 111 4.77 18.86 12.78
N ILE A 112 4.09 17.89 13.40
CA ILE A 112 4.15 17.73 14.85
C ILE A 112 5.47 17.04 15.21
N THR A 113 6.47 17.82 15.62
CA THR A 113 7.70 17.26 16.20
C THR A 113 7.45 16.88 17.65
N GLN A 114 7.37 15.57 17.92
CA GLN A 114 7.30 15.09 19.30
C GLN A 114 8.55 15.56 20.05
N THR A 115 8.36 16.39 21.09
CA THR A 115 9.48 16.83 21.93
C THR A 115 9.97 15.63 22.74
N ILE A 116 11.20 15.20 22.47
CA ILE A 116 11.90 14.16 23.22
C ILE A 116 12.81 14.87 24.23
N THR A 117 12.49 14.73 25.51
CA THR A 117 13.30 15.26 26.61
C THR A 117 14.42 14.29 26.97
N PRO A 118 15.50 14.71 27.66
CA PRO A 118 16.56 13.78 28.08
C PRO A 118 16.07 12.60 28.92
N THR A 119 14.98 12.76 29.69
CA THR A 119 14.38 11.68 30.49
C THR A 119 13.57 10.69 29.66
N ASP A 120 13.17 11.06 28.44
CA ASP A 120 12.51 10.15 27.49
C ASP A 120 13.49 9.23 26.75
N ILE A 121 14.82 9.43 26.93
CA ILE A 121 15.87 8.74 26.20
C ILE A 121 16.56 7.71 27.09
N TYR A 122 16.58 6.46 26.62
CA TYR A 122 17.40 5.40 27.18
C TYR A 122 18.71 5.23 26.40
N PHE A 123 19.84 5.53 27.04
CA PHE A 123 21.17 5.26 26.48
C PHE A 123 21.64 3.86 26.91
N VAL A 124 21.79 2.95 25.94
CA VAL A 124 22.15 1.56 26.20
C VAL A 124 23.60 1.45 26.65
N THR A 125 23.82 0.85 27.82
CA THR A 125 25.16 0.42 28.25
C THR A 125 25.41 -0.99 27.73
N ALA A 126 26.26 -1.15 26.71
CA ALA A 126 26.45 -2.43 26.03
C ALA A 126 26.80 -3.60 26.99
N SER A 127 27.71 -3.36 27.94
CA SER A 127 28.13 -4.37 28.93
C SER A 127 27.00 -4.84 29.85
N ARG A 128 25.98 -4.01 30.11
CA ARG A 128 24.80 -4.40 30.91
C ARG A 128 23.99 -5.51 30.23
N TYR A 129 24.00 -5.56 28.91
CA TYR A 129 23.19 -6.49 28.12
C TYR A 129 24.01 -7.54 27.39
N GLY A 130 25.34 -7.57 27.57
CA GLY A 130 26.21 -8.48 26.82
C GLY A 130 26.26 -8.17 25.32
N ILE A 131 26.13 -6.89 24.95
CA ILE A 131 26.22 -6.44 23.56
C ILE A 131 27.69 -6.21 23.20
N PHE A 132 28.15 -6.80 22.10
CA PHE A 132 29.49 -6.61 21.55
C PHE A 132 29.44 -5.63 20.36
N LEU A 133 30.50 -4.81 20.22
CA LEU A 133 30.57 -3.69 19.26
C LEU A 133 31.73 -3.83 18.26
N ASP A 134 32.29 -5.03 18.15
CA ASP A 134 33.49 -5.38 17.40
C ASP A 134 33.25 -6.47 16.33
N ASN A 135 31.99 -6.67 15.94
CA ASN A 135 31.56 -7.67 14.96
C ASN A 135 31.78 -9.13 15.41
N THR A 136 31.60 -9.41 16.70
CA THR A 136 31.72 -10.77 17.28
C THR A 136 30.49 -11.12 18.12
N HIS A 137 30.40 -12.37 18.60
CA HIS A 137 29.39 -12.83 19.56
C HIS A 137 27.95 -12.52 19.11
N SER A 138 27.58 -13.07 17.94
CA SER A 138 26.30 -12.80 17.28
C SER A 138 25.08 -13.12 18.15
N THR A 139 25.14 -14.22 18.89
CA THR A 139 24.04 -14.72 19.72
C THR A 139 23.83 -13.83 20.94
N GLU A 140 24.89 -13.53 21.68
CA GLU A 140 24.86 -12.65 22.85
C GLU A 140 24.41 -11.25 22.46
N THR A 141 24.96 -10.71 21.37
CA THR A 141 24.60 -9.37 20.88
C THR A 141 23.12 -9.29 20.48
N THR A 142 22.59 -10.29 19.77
CA THR A 142 21.17 -10.33 19.38
C THR A 142 20.27 -10.38 20.62
N ASN A 143 20.56 -11.26 21.57
CA ASN A 143 19.81 -11.37 22.83
C ASN A 143 19.89 -10.07 23.66
N GLY A 144 21.07 -9.45 23.69
CA GLY A 144 21.31 -8.18 24.38
C GLY A 144 20.46 -7.04 23.81
N ILE A 145 20.37 -6.93 22.48
CA ILE A 145 19.49 -5.95 21.80
C ILE A 145 18.02 -6.18 22.18
N ILE A 146 17.54 -7.42 22.11
CA ILE A 146 16.16 -7.79 22.48
C ILE A 146 15.86 -7.41 23.94
N ASN A 147 16.78 -7.70 24.86
CA ASN A 147 16.64 -7.38 26.28
C ASN A 147 16.67 -5.87 26.54
N ALA A 148 17.52 -5.12 25.83
CA ALA A 148 17.57 -3.66 25.95
C ALA A 148 16.26 -3.00 25.46
N LEU A 149 15.71 -3.46 24.33
CA LEU A 149 14.42 -3.00 23.81
C LEU A 149 13.27 -3.34 24.78
N THR A 150 13.28 -4.55 25.33
CA THR A 150 12.28 -5.00 26.31
C THR A 150 12.29 -4.11 27.56
N PHE A 151 13.48 -3.81 28.08
CA PHE A 151 13.64 -2.89 29.21
C PHE A 151 13.18 -1.47 28.87
N ALA A 152 13.57 -0.94 27.71
CA ALA A 152 13.19 0.41 27.31
C ALA A 152 11.67 0.55 27.19
N LYS A 153 11.00 -0.48 26.63
CA LYS A 153 9.54 -0.55 26.53
C LYS A 153 8.89 -0.60 27.91
N SER A 154 9.37 -1.46 28.83
CA SER A 154 8.77 -1.60 30.16
C SER A 154 8.90 -0.34 31.03
N MET A 155 9.88 0.51 30.71
CA MET A 155 10.12 1.79 31.37
C MET A 155 9.50 2.97 30.60
N GLU A 156 8.72 2.71 29.55
CA GLU A 156 8.00 3.72 28.76
C GLU A 156 8.91 4.80 28.13
N TYR A 157 10.17 4.48 27.84
CA TYR A 157 11.04 5.39 27.10
C TYR A 157 10.52 5.61 25.68
N LYS A 158 10.60 6.85 25.19
CA LYS A 158 10.18 7.22 23.82
C LYS A 158 11.32 7.08 22.81
N LYS A 159 12.57 7.04 23.28
CA LYS A 159 13.75 6.84 22.44
C LYS A 159 14.75 5.92 23.12
N ILE A 160 15.32 4.99 22.37
CA ILE A 160 16.48 4.20 22.78
C ILE A 160 17.65 4.49 21.84
N VAL A 161 18.84 4.70 22.41
CA VAL A 161 20.07 4.95 21.67
C VAL A 161 21.07 3.86 22.00
N PHE A 162 21.43 3.07 20.99
CA PHE A 162 22.51 2.09 21.07
C PHE A 162 23.87 2.79 20.87
N PRO A 163 24.94 2.33 21.54
CA PRO A 163 26.28 2.91 21.37
C PRO A 163 26.79 2.72 19.93
N TYR A 164 27.61 3.64 19.45
CA TYR A 164 28.24 3.48 18.14
C TYR A 164 29.14 2.24 18.12
N GLY A 165 29.05 1.42 17.07
CA GLY A 165 29.90 0.25 16.92
C GLY A 165 29.65 -0.55 15.65
N THR A 166 30.32 -1.70 15.58
CA THR A 166 30.01 -2.73 14.58
C THR A 166 29.39 -3.93 15.28
N TYR A 167 28.11 -4.14 15.05
CA TYR A 167 27.33 -5.22 15.63
C TYR A 167 27.38 -6.45 14.71
N LEU A 168 27.38 -7.64 15.31
CA LEU A 168 27.06 -8.88 14.62
C LEU A 168 25.77 -9.43 15.25
N VAL A 169 24.76 -9.73 14.42
CA VAL A 169 23.49 -10.33 14.86
C VAL A 169 23.25 -11.64 14.12
N THR A 170 22.42 -12.52 14.67
CA THR A 170 22.13 -13.80 14.04
C THR A 170 20.65 -14.16 14.16
N PRO A 171 20.01 -14.62 13.07
CA PRO A 171 18.62 -15.08 13.12
C PRO A 171 18.47 -16.38 13.93
N MET A 172 19.58 -17.02 14.32
CA MET A 172 19.57 -18.20 15.21
C MET A 172 19.19 -17.86 16.65
N ALA A 173 19.51 -16.66 17.12
CA ALA A 173 19.14 -16.19 18.46
C ALA A 173 17.69 -15.70 18.51
N GLY A 174 17.15 -15.26 17.38
CA GLY A 174 15.75 -14.85 17.24
C GLY A 174 15.58 -13.60 16.39
N THR A 175 14.33 -13.19 16.20
CA THR A 175 13.96 -11.95 15.52
C THR A 175 13.92 -10.79 16.52
N VAL A 176 14.49 -9.65 16.14
CA VAL A 176 14.43 -8.41 16.92
C VAL A 176 13.11 -7.69 16.60
N ASN A 177 12.16 -7.77 17.53
CA ASN A 177 10.87 -7.10 17.41
C ASN A 177 10.94 -5.70 18.04
N PHE A 178 10.60 -4.67 17.28
CA PHE A 178 10.59 -3.29 17.78
C PHE A 178 9.26 -2.97 18.50
N PRO A 179 9.28 -2.12 19.55
CA PRO A 179 8.07 -1.72 20.27
C PRO A 179 7.36 -0.51 19.63
N SER A 180 6.05 -0.38 19.88
CA SER A 180 5.28 0.83 19.58
C SER A 180 5.79 2.07 20.33
N ASN A 181 5.51 3.25 19.77
CA ASN A 181 5.75 4.56 20.38
C ASN A 181 7.21 4.82 20.75
N MET A 182 8.16 4.28 19.97
CA MET A 182 9.59 4.39 20.25
C MET A 182 10.40 4.72 19.01
N ILE A 183 11.38 5.60 19.18
CA ILE A 183 12.48 5.82 18.23
C ILE A 183 13.64 4.90 18.63
N ILE A 184 14.02 4.01 17.72
CA ILE A 184 15.16 3.09 17.87
C ILE A 184 16.32 3.64 17.05
N ASP A 185 17.35 4.13 17.73
CA ASP A 185 18.49 4.81 17.13
C ASP A 185 19.76 3.97 17.34
N PHE A 186 20.36 3.51 16.24
CA PHE A 186 21.63 2.77 16.28
C PHE A 186 22.85 3.68 16.14
N ASN A 187 22.67 5.00 16.21
CA ASN A 187 23.76 5.96 16.29
C ASN A 187 24.77 5.83 15.14
N ASN A 188 24.28 5.58 13.92
CA ASN A 188 25.04 5.34 12.69
C ASN A 188 25.93 4.09 12.74
N SER A 189 25.50 3.07 13.48
CA SER A 189 26.25 1.82 13.61
C SER A 189 26.12 0.91 12.40
N LYS A 190 27.16 0.10 12.18
CA LYS A 190 27.13 -1.01 11.23
C LYS A 190 26.58 -2.26 11.94
N ILE A 191 25.69 -2.98 11.28
CA ILE A 191 25.06 -4.19 11.81
C ILE A 191 25.15 -5.28 10.75
N ASN A 192 25.97 -6.31 10.98
CA ASN A 192 26.07 -7.44 10.07
C ASN A 192 25.17 -8.59 10.54
N ILE A 193 24.50 -9.24 9.60
CA ILE A 193 23.80 -10.49 9.85
C ILE A 193 24.76 -11.65 9.58
N GLU A 194 24.91 -12.53 10.56
CA GLU A 194 25.76 -13.72 10.46
C GLU A 194 25.10 -14.79 9.58
N ILE A 195 25.88 -15.38 8.67
CA ILE A 195 25.44 -16.56 7.91
C ILE A 195 25.07 -17.70 8.86
N SER A 196 23.97 -18.38 8.58
CA SER A 196 23.46 -19.42 9.46
C SER A 196 22.75 -20.54 8.70
N THR A 197 22.31 -21.56 9.42
CA THR A 197 21.45 -22.61 8.85
C THR A 197 20.11 -22.06 8.35
N LYS A 198 19.69 -20.87 8.80
CA LYS A 198 18.49 -20.20 8.28
C LYS A 198 18.71 -19.49 6.95
N THR A 199 19.95 -19.25 6.52
CA THR A 199 20.22 -18.62 5.22
C THR A 199 19.61 -19.42 4.07
N SER A 200 19.51 -20.76 4.19
CA SER A 200 18.89 -21.62 3.18
C SER A 200 17.38 -21.86 3.38
N THR A 201 16.78 -21.38 4.47
CA THR A 201 15.35 -21.58 4.78
C THR A 201 14.55 -20.29 4.96
N GLY A 202 15.23 -19.14 5.07
CA GLY A 202 14.62 -17.84 5.34
C GLY A 202 14.63 -17.44 6.82
N TYR A 203 14.55 -16.13 7.06
CA TYR A 203 14.46 -15.50 8.37
C TYR A 203 13.95 -14.06 8.27
N GLU A 204 13.47 -13.51 9.38
CA GLU A 204 13.21 -12.07 9.55
C GLU A 204 14.13 -11.57 10.66
N MET A 205 15.11 -10.72 10.36
CA MET A 205 16.08 -10.29 11.38
C MET A 205 15.51 -9.19 12.28
N PHE A 206 14.98 -8.13 11.68
CA PHE A 206 14.28 -7.04 12.36
C PHE A 206 12.80 -7.02 11.95
N LYS A 207 11.93 -6.62 12.89
CA LYS A 207 10.48 -6.66 12.65
C LYS A 207 9.72 -5.49 13.28
N LEU A 208 8.90 -4.84 12.46
CA LEU A 208 7.84 -3.91 12.84
C LEU A 208 6.50 -4.60 12.60
N ASP A 209 5.93 -5.23 13.62
CA ASP A 209 4.68 -5.99 13.49
C ASP A 209 3.82 -5.88 14.75
N ASN A 210 2.53 -5.61 14.56
CA ASN A 210 1.59 -5.14 15.58
C ASN A 210 2.10 -3.90 16.36
N VAL A 211 2.57 -2.88 15.63
CA VAL A 211 3.19 -1.67 16.19
C VAL A 211 2.59 -0.37 15.64
N GLN A 212 2.82 0.73 16.34
CA GLN A 212 2.45 2.06 15.86
C GLN A 212 3.43 3.13 16.33
N TYR A 213 3.59 4.19 15.54
CA TYR A 213 4.45 5.34 15.87
C TYR A 213 5.90 4.92 16.23
N THR A 214 6.44 3.95 15.50
CA THR A 214 7.78 3.40 15.71
C THR A 214 8.70 3.84 14.59
N LYS A 215 9.87 4.38 14.92
CA LYS A 215 10.87 4.79 13.94
C LYS A 215 12.18 4.07 14.17
N PHE A 216 12.72 3.41 13.14
CA PHE A 216 14.06 2.82 13.17
C PHE A 216 15.02 3.70 12.37
N ILE A 217 16.05 4.25 13.03
CA ILE A 217 16.95 5.25 12.45
C ILE A 217 18.43 4.97 12.65
N ASN A 218 19.24 5.57 11.77
CA ASN A 218 20.70 5.62 11.85
C ASN A 218 21.32 4.22 12.02
N ALA A 219 20.85 3.27 11.21
CA ALA A 219 21.28 1.88 11.24
C ALA A 219 21.71 1.42 9.85
N HIS A 220 22.90 0.82 9.76
CA HIS A 220 23.44 0.30 8.50
C HIS A 220 23.53 -1.22 8.57
N VAL A 221 22.45 -1.88 8.13
CA VAL A 221 22.26 -3.33 8.16
C VAL A 221 22.78 -3.97 6.88
N TYR A 222 23.64 -4.97 7.03
CA TYR A 222 24.22 -5.75 5.95
C TYR A 222 23.90 -7.23 6.14
N GLY A 223 23.17 -7.80 5.18
CA GLY A 223 22.96 -9.23 5.08
C GLY A 223 24.22 -9.99 4.66
N GLU A 224 24.08 -11.30 4.53
CA GLU A 224 25.18 -12.24 4.32
C GLU A 224 25.36 -12.70 2.86
N ARG A 225 24.78 -11.97 1.88
CA ARG A 225 24.84 -12.33 0.45
C ARG A 225 26.24 -12.74 -0.02
N ASP A 226 27.27 -12.00 0.39
CA ASP A 226 28.66 -12.23 -0.04
C ASP A 226 29.25 -13.57 0.45
N PHE A 227 28.59 -14.23 1.41
CA PHE A 227 29.04 -15.48 2.03
C PHE A 227 28.22 -16.71 1.61
N THR A 228 27.26 -16.55 0.70
CA THR A 228 26.42 -17.64 0.21
C THR A 228 26.32 -17.62 -1.33
N THR A 229 25.37 -18.35 -1.93
CA THR A 229 25.01 -18.27 -3.34
C THR A 229 23.49 -18.22 -3.49
N ILE A 230 22.96 -17.82 -4.64
CA ILE A 230 21.50 -17.83 -4.90
C ILE A 230 20.90 -19.24 -4.66
N ALA A 231 21.61 -20.30 -5.05
CA ALA A 231 21.17 -21.68 -4.83
C ALA A 231 21.32 -22.15 -3.37
N GLY A 232 22.24 -21.53 -2.63
CA GLY A 232 22.50 -21.81 -1.21
C GLY A 232 21.70 -20.93 -0.25
N SER A 233 20.82 -20.07 -0.76
CA SER A 233 20.03 -19.15 0.04
C SER A 233 18.53 -19.19 -0.29
N HIS A 234 17.72 -18.61 0.59
CA HIS A 234 16.27 -18.49 0.42
C HIS A 234 15.85 -17.03 0.19
N GLU A 235 14.78 -16.83 -0.58
CA GLU A 235 14.22 -15.50 -0.87
C GLU A 235 13.66 -14.79 0.37
N ASP A 236 13.12 -15.58 1.32
CA ASP A 236 12.62 -15.07 2.60
C ASP A 236 13.74 -14.81 3.62
N CYS A 237 15.00 -14.68 3.21
CA CYS A 237 15.99 -14.00 4.05
C CYS A 237 15.68 -12.48 4.00
N VAL A 238 15.05 -11.97 5.04
CA VAL A 238 14.56 -10.59 5.12
C VAL A 238 15.30 -9.85 6.22
N SER A 239 16.02 -8.78 5.86
CA SER A 239 16.72 -7.97 6.87
C SER A 239 15.74 -7.19 7.75
N LEU A 240 14.69 -6.58 7.16
CA LEU A 240 13.59 -5.94 7.90
C LEU A 240 12.23 -6.33 7.32
N LEU A 241 11.37 -6.90 8.17
CA LEU A 241 9.95 -7.08 7.89
C LEU A 241 9.13 -5.92 8.49
N ILE A 242 8.25 -5.31 7.69
CA ILE A 242 7.22 -4.37 8.15
C ILE A 242 5.84 -4.99 7.92
N GLY A 243 5.25 -5.57 8.96
CA GLY A 243 3.91 -6.16 8.94
C GLY A 243 2.84 -5.18 9.40
N ASP A 244 2.03 -5.59 10.37
CA ASP A 244 0.94 -4.77 10.92
C ASP A 244 1.49 -3.54 11.66
N ALA A 245 1.62 -2.42 10.96
CA ALA A 245 2.27 -1.23 11.45
C ALA A 245 1.44 0.01 11.12
N TYR A 246 1.41 1.00 12.01
CA TYR A 246 0.71 2.26 11.77
C TYR A 246 1.61 3.47 12.01
N LYS A 247 1.78 4.33 11.00
CA LYS A 247 2.67 5.52 11.10
C LYS A 247 4.07 5.17 11.62
N SER A 248 4.59 4.04 11.16
CA SER A 248 5.90 3.51 11.54
C SER A 248 6.78 3.31 10.31
N GLY A 249 8.09 3.27 10.48
CA GLY A 249 8.98 3.19 9.34
C GLY A 249 10.45 3.33 9.66
N ILE A 250 11.24 3.50 8.60
CA ILE A 250 12.69 3.70 8.67
C ILE A 250 13.09 5.06 8.11
N GLU A 251 14.17 5.61 8.67
CA GLU A 251 14.74 6.87 8.21
C GLU A 251 16.26 6.91 8.43
N LEU A 252 17.04 7.38 7.46
CA LEU A 252 18.51 7.44 7.55
C LEU A 252 19.15 6.06 7.80
N CYS A 253 18.65 5.04 7.12
CA CYS A 253 19.14 3.67 7.27
C CYS A 253 19.81 3.16 5.99
N THR A 254 20.61 2.11 6.13
CA THR A 254 21.07 1.30 5.00
C THR A 254 20.62 -0.13 5.23
N PHE A 255 20.03 -0.74 4.20
CA PHE A 255 19.79 -2.17 4.14
C PHE A 255 20.44 -2.69 2.86
N SER A 256 21.41 -3.58 3.01
CA SER A 256 22.19 -4.03 1.87
C SER A 256 22.55 -5.49 1.97
N LYS A 257 22.84 -6.14 0.84
CA LYS A 257 23.41 -7.49 0.79
C LYS A 257 22.55 -8.58 1.44
N SER A 258 21.24 -8.44 1.46
CA SER A 258 20.38 -9.56 1.83
C SER A 258 20.45 -10.68 0.78
N PRO A 259 20.58 -11.97 1.17
CA PRO A 259 20.38 -13.09 0.25
C PRO A 259 18.95 -13.21 -0.30
N GLY A 260 18.00 -12.53 0.34
CA GLY A 260 16.62 -12.40 -0.07
C GLY A 260 16.26 -10.93 -0.29
N PHE A 261 15.28 -10.42 0.45
CA PHE A 261 14.88 -9.01 0.41
C PHE A 261 15.63 -8.19 1.47
N ASN A 262 16.01 -6.96 1.11
CA ASN A 262 16.53 -6.01 2.09
C ASN A 262 15.41 -5.58 3.04
N VAL A 263 14.30 -5.08 2.49
CA VAL A 263 13.08 -4.76 3.25
C VAL A 263 11.89 -5.44 2.58
N LYS A 264 11.02 -6.07 3.37
CA LYS A 264 9.76 -6.67 2.91
C LYS A 264 8.61 -6.14 3.77
N THR A 265 7.50 -5.77 3.16
CA THR A 265 6.24 -5.52 3.88
C THR A 265 5.40 -6.78 3.89
N SER A 266 4.37 -6.92 4.73
CA SER A 266 3.49 -8.10 4.69
C SER A 266 2.02 -7.79 4.82
N THR A 267 1.23 -8.79 4.47
CA THR A 267 -0.22 -8.80 4.64
C THR A 267 -0.65 -9.95 5.52
N LYS A 268 -1.29 -9.62 6.64
CA LYS A 268 -2.02 -10.58 7.46
C LYS A 268 -3.51 -10.42 7.19
N ARG A 269 -4.11 -11.46 6.59
CA ARG A 269 -5.56 -11.49 6.22
C ARG A 269 -6.49 -11.06 7.35
N MET A 270 -6.12 -11.35 8.60
CA MET A 270 -6.81 -10.89 9.80
C MET A 270 -5.82 -10.30 10.79
N LYS A 271 -6.10 -9.09 11.28
CA LYS A 271 -5.36 -8.47 12.39
C LYS A 271 -5.55 -9.28 13.67
N ASP A 272 -4.52 -9.35 14.50
CA ASP A 272 -4.61 -10.04 15.80
C ASP A 272 -5.76 -9.54 16.65
N GLY A 273 -6.53 -10.48 17.21
CA GLY A 273 -7.70 -10.18 18.04
C GLY A 273 -8.96 -9.78 17.27
N THR A 274 -8.94 -9.78 15.93
CA THR A 274 -10.13 -9.50 15.11
C THR A 274 -10.73 -10.79 14.53
N GLY A 275 -11.89 -10.68 13.89
CA GLY A 275 -12.55 -11.78 13.18
C GLY A 275 -13.11 -11.37 11.83
N ASP A 276 -13.53 -12.37 11.08
CA ASP A 276 -14.09 -12.20 9.74
C ASP A 276 -15.60 -11.92 9.79
N ALA A 277 -16.04 -11.09 8.86
CA ALA A 277 -17.42 -11.02 8.40
C ALA A 277 -17.45 -11.19 6.88
N TRP A 278 -18.59 -11.59 6.32
CA TRP A 278 -18.78 -11.73 4.88
C TRP A 278 -20.26 -11.59 4.55
N PHE A 279 -20.54 -11.39 3.26
CA PHE A 279 -21.89 -11.40 2.74
C PHE A 279 -21.98 -12.38 1.57
N THR A 280 -23.12 -13.05 1.45
CA THR A 280 -23.32 -14.19 0.54
C THR A 280 -24.17 -13.76 -0.64
N TYR A 281 -24.05 -14.43 -1.78
CA TYR A 281 -24.85 -14.08 -2.96
C TYR A 281 -26.36 -14.26 -2.71
N SER A 282 -26.73 -15.19 -1.83
CA SER A 282 -28.11 -15.42 -1.38
C SER A 282 -28.69 -14.31 -0.50
N ASN A 283 -27.84 -13.42 0.03
CA ASN A 283 -28.25 -12.27 0.82
C ASN A 283 -28.24 -11.00 -0.03
N PHE A 284 -28.71 -11.06 -1.28
CA PHE A 284 -28.92 -9.89 -2.13
C PHE A 284 -30.34 -9.86 -2.69
N GLU A 285 -30.88 -8.65 -2.77
CA GLU A 285 -32.11 -8.34 -3.50
C GLU A 285 -31.94 -7.02 -4.26
N PRO A 286 -32.70 -6.81 -5.37
CA PRO A 286 -32.75 -5.50 -6.02
C PRO A 286 -33.24 -4.43 -5.04
N GLY A 287 -32.58 -3.28 -5.03
CA GLY A 287 -32.97 -2.14 -4.21
C GLY A 287 -31.79 -1.43 -3.57
N ASN A 288 -32.09 -0.26 -3.01
CA ASN A 288 -31.14 0.60 -2.31
C ASN A 288 -31.47 0.67 -0.81
N ILE A 289 -30.66 1.39 -0.06
CA ILE A 289 -30.93 1.84 1.32
C ILE A 289 -30.77 3.36 1.30
N ASP A 290 -31.66 4.09 1.97
CA ASP A 290 -31.60 5.54 2.04
C ASP A 290 -30.62 6.03 3.12
N ASN A 291 -30.38 7.34 3.17
CA ASN A 291 -29.43 7.95 4.11
C ASN A 291 -29.86 7.85 5.60
N SER A 292 -31.05 7.31 5.89
CA SER A 292 -31.53 7.01 7.24
C SER A 292 -31.40 5.53 7.61
N GLY A 293 -30.82 4.72 6.71
CA GLY A 293 -30.63 3.29 6.93
C GLY A 293 -31.90 2.47 6.67
N VAL A 294 -32.89 3.01 5.96
CA VAL A 294 -34.13 2.32 5.62
C VAL A 294 -34.06 1.79 4.19
N ASN A 295 -34.57 0.58 3.95
CA ASN A 295 -34.63 0.00 2.61
C ASN A 295 -35.45 0.91 1.67
N ASP A 296 -34.89 1.23 0.49
CA ASP A 296 -35.52 2.01 -0.56
C ASP A 296 -35.75 1.16 -1.82
N ASP A 297 -37.01 0.90 -2.11
CA ASP A 297 -37.47 0.09 -3.26
C ASP A 297 -37.71 0.91 -4.53
N ASN A 298 -37.54 2.23 -4.48
CA ASN A 298 -37.73 3.11 -5.64
C ASN A 298 -36.48 3.14 -6.54
N ILE A 299 -35.30 2.88 -5.96
CA ILE A 299 -34.02 2.84 -6.68
C ILE A 299 -33.55 1.38 -6.73
N VAL A 300 -33.92 0.68 -7.80
CA VAL A 300 -33.61 -0.75 -8.00
C VAL A 300 -32.68 -1.02 -9.18
N THR A 301 -32.69 -0.14 -10.20
CA THR A 301 -31.84 -0.32 -11.38
C THR A 301 -30.38 -0.18 -11.00
N TYR A 302 -29.59 -1.21 -11.27
CA TYR A 302 -28.16 -1.29 -10.95
C TYR A 302 -27.79 -1.25 -9.46
N HIS A 303 -28.77 -1.40 -8.57
CA HIS A 303 -28.58 -1.36 -7.12
C HIS A 303 -29.02 -2.68 -6.51
N PHE A 304 -28.11 -3.32 -5.79
CA PHE A 304 -28.40 -4.55 -5.05
C PHE A 304 -27.97 -4.38 -3.60
N ARG A 305 -28.88 -4.65 -2.68
CA ARG A 305 -28.65 -4.50 -1.24
C ARG A 305 -28.70 -5.84 -0.53
N THR A 306 -28.08 -5.89 0.65
CA THR A 306 -28.26 -6.98 1.59
C THR A 306 -29.51 -6.74 2.46
N PRO A 307 -30.57 -7.57 2.38
CA PRO A 307 -31.77 -7.37 3.19
C PRO A 307 -31.52 -7.64 4.68
N ASN A 308 -30.68 -8.63 4.99
CA ASN A 308 -30.35 -9.04 6.34
C ASN A 308 -29.09 -8.36 6.86
N PHE A 309 -29.04 -8.13 8.18
CA PHE A 309 -27.87 -7.61 8.88
C PHE A 309 -26.68 -8.59 8.81
N ILE A 310 -25.50 -8.03 8.57
CA ILE A 310 -24.21 -8.71 8.64
C ILE A 310 -23.60 -8.38 10.00
N ASP A 311 -23.25 -9.40 10.78
CA ASP A 311 -22.53 -9.22 12.04
C ASP A 311 -21.08 -8.79 11.77
N ILE A 312 -20.72 -7.60 12.23
CA ILE A 312 -19.38 -7.01 12.11
C ILE A 312 -18.75 -6.73 13.47
N SER A 313 -19.30 -7.31 14.54
CA SER A 313 -18.88 -7.07 15.94
C SER A 313 -17.43 -7.45 16.22
N ARG A 314 -16.87 -8.34 15.40
CA ARG A 314 -15.49 -8.84 15.53
C ARG A 314 -14.46 -8.04 14.74
N LEU A 315 -14.89 -7.02 13.99
CA LEU A 315 -13.97 -6.12 13.30
C LEU A 315 -13.31 -5.15 14.30
N GLY A 316 -12.09 -4.73 13.98
CA GLY A 316 -11.39 -3.66 14.68
C GLY A 316 -11.92 -2.26 14.32
N ASN A 317 -11.11 -1.24 14.58
CA ASN A 317 -11.48 0.17 14.35
C ASN A 317 -11.49 0.58 12.86
N TYR A 318 -11.10 -0.31 11.97
CA TYR A 318 -11.14 -0.12 10.52
C TYR A 318 -11.49 -1.45 9.85
N PHE A 319 -11.93 -1.37 8.60
CA PHE A 319 -12.31 -2.52 7.81
C PHE A 319 -11.93 -2.32 6.35
N MET A 320 -11.91 -3.42 5.61
CA MET A 320 -11.72 -3.48 4.17
C MET A 320 -12.71 -4.51 3.62
N VAL A 321 -13.38 -4.18 2.53
CA VAL A 321 -14.25 -5.10 1.77
C VAL A 321 -13.50 -5.60 0.54
N GLY A 322 -13.49 -6.92 0.31
CA GLY A 322 -12.93 -7.50 -0.91
C GLY A 322 -12.87 -9.03 -0.86
N TYR A 323 -12.64 -9.68 -2.00
CA TYR A 323 -12.32 -11.11 -2.06
C TYR A 323 -10.83 -11.34 -1.74
N ASN A 324 -10.49 -11.26 -0.46
CA ASN A 324 -9.12 -11.36 0.04
C ASN A 324 -8.75 -12.79 0.49
N GLN A 325 -9.15 -13.78 -0.31
CA GLN A 325 -8.82 -15.19 -0.14
C GLN A 325 -8.00 -15.68 -1.34
N GLY A 326 -6.98 -16.52 -1.12
CA GLY A 326 -6.14 -17.04 -2.21
C GLY A 326 -5.46 -15.93 -3.01
N TYR A 327 -5.67 -15.92 -4.32
CA TYR A 327 -5.30 -14.85 -5.24
C TYR A 327 -6.41 -13.80 -5.20
N TRP A 328 -6.14 -12.65 -4.58
CA TRP A 328 -7.20 -11.67 -4.27
C TRP A 328 -7.61 -10.99 -5.56
N ASP A 329 -8.90 -10.84 -5.86
CA ASP A 329 -9.43 -10.28 -7.12
C ASP A 329 -10.91 -9.85 -7.02
N TYR A 330 -11.60 -9.67 -8.15
CA TYR A 330 -13.03 -9.32 -8.19
C TYR A 330 -13.92 -10.52 -8.58
N ARG A 331 -13.57 -11.74 -8.15
CA ARG A 331 -14.15 -13.01 -8.63
C ARG A 331 -15.67 -13.10 -8.61
N PHE A 332 -16.31 -12.76 -7.48
CA PHE A 332 -17.76 -12.93 -7.29
C PHE A 332 -18.52 -11.61 -7.22
N LEU A 333 -17.80 -10.49 -7.13
CA LEU A 333 -18.37 -9.16 -7.03
C LEU A 333 -17.67 -8.22 -7.99
N ARG A 334 -18.31 -8.00 -9.15
CA ARG A 334 -17.82 -7.12 -10.21
C ARG A 334 -17.73 -5.67 -9.78
N SER A 335 -18.73 -5.19 -9.03
CA SER A 335 -18.80 -3.80 -8.57
C SER A 335 -17.59 -3.43 -7.72
N ARG A 336 -16.69 -2.56 -8.19
CA ARG A 336 -15.58 -2.06 -7.36
C ARG A 336 -16.05 -1.16 -6.22
N LEU A 337 -17.28 -0.67 -6.30
CA LEU A 337 -17.85 0.31 -5.38
C LEU A 337 -18.94 -0.32 -4.53
N TYR A 338 -19.04 0.11 -3.28
CA TYR A 338 -20.11 -0.30 -2.38
C TYR A 338 -20.44 0.83 -1.40
N SER A 339 -21.67 0.86 -0.92
CA SER A 339 -22.03 1.63 0.27
C SER A 339 -22.26 0.69 1.44
N ILE A 340 -21.87 1.11 2.63
CA ILE A 340 -22.04 0.34 3.87
C ILE A 340 -22.81 1.18 4.90
N TYR A 341 -23.86 0.58 5.44
CA TYR A 341 -24.77 1.18 6.42
C TYR A 341 -24.53 0.51 7.76
N PHE A 342 -24.16 1.28 8.78
CA PHE A 342 -23.80 0.78 10.09
C PHE A 342 -24.94 0.90 11.08
N TYR A 343 -25.10 -0.13 11.91
CA TYR A 343 -26.12 -0.21 12.94
C TYR A 343 -25.50 -0.67 14.26
N ASP A 344 -26.07 -0.21 15.37
CA ASP A 344 -25.66 -0.62 16.71
C ASP A 344 -26.17 -2.02 17.07
N ILE A 345 -25.87 -2.49 18.29
CA ILE A 345 -26.29 -3.81 18.80
C ILE A 345 -27.83 -3.99 18.88
N ASN A 346 -28.59 -2.89 18.87
CA ASN A 346 -30.05 -2.88 18.87
C ASN A 346 -30.64 -2.65 17.45
N HIS A 347 -29.81 -2.78 16.41
CA HIS A 347 -30.13 -2.51 15.02
C HIS A 347 -30.59 -1.07 14.74
N GLN A 348 -30.20 -0.10 15.57
CA GLN A 348 -30.43 1.32 15.29
C GLN A 348 -29.37 1.86 14.35
N PHE A 349 -29.78 2.61 13.33
CA PHE A 349 -28.86 3.20 12.34
C PHE A 349 -27.89 4.19 13.02
N ILE A 350 -26.61 4.11 12.64
CA ILE A 350 -25.54 4.98 13.12
C ILE A 350 -25.16 5.97 12.01
N GLU A 351 -24.65 5.45 10.90
CA GLU A 351 -24.21 6.23 9.75
C GLU A 351 -24.10 5.36 8.50
N VAL A 352 -23.87 6.02 7.36
CA VAL A 352 -23.57 5.39 6.08
C VAL A 352 -22.26 5.94 5.52
N GLN A 353 -21.45 5.05 4.97
CA GLN A 353 -20.30 5.41 4.12
C GLN A 353 -20.66 5.05 2.68
N HIS A 354 -20.76 6.08 1.84
CA HIS A 354 -21.20 5.92 0.47
C HIS A 354 -20.03 5.68 -0.49
N TYR A 355 -20.21 4.75 -1.41
CA TYR A 355 -19.31 4.52 -2.54
C TYR A 355 -17.84 4.30 -2.14
N ASN A 356 -17.63 3.55 -1.07
CA ASN A 356 -16.33 3.02 -0.73
C ASN A 356 -15.82 2.10 -1.86
N TRP A 357 -14.50 2.09 -2.06
CA TRP A 357 -13.82 1.23 -3.02
C TRP A 357 -13.43 -0.08 -2.35
N GLN A 358 -13.62 -1.22 -3.03
CA GLN A 358 -13.11 -2.49 -2.55
C GLN A 358 -11.59 -2.43 -2.35
N TYR A 359 -11.05 -3.18 -1.41
CA TYR A 359 -9.62 -3.22 -1.07
C TYR A 359 -9.03 -1.95 -0.42
N TYR A 360 -9.84 -0.94 -0.11
CA TYR A 360 -9.39 0.24 0.64
C TYR A 360 -9.76 0.09 2.12
N CYS A 361 -8.89 0.56 3.01
CA CYS A 361 -9.19 0.63 4.44
C CYS A 361 -10.03 1.86 4.77
N TYR A 362 -11.17 1.63 5.43
CA TYR A 362 -12.07 2.67 5.94
C TYR A 362 -12.24 2.52 7.45
N ASP A 363 -12.47 3.64 8.14
CA ASP A 363 -12.70 3.63 9.58
C ASP A 363 -14.07 3.02 9.90
N LYS A 364 -14.11 2.15 10.91
CA LYS A 364 -15.36 1.56 11.41
C LYS A 364 -15.95 2.47 12.49
N PRO A 365 -17.23 2.89 12.39
CA PRO A 365 -17.84 3.71 13.42
C PRO A 365 -17.82 3.04 14.78
N GLN A 366 -17.65 3.87 15.83
CA GLN A 366 -17.76 3.40 17.20
C GLN A 366 -19.15 2.80 17.44
N ASN A 367 -19.23 1.72 18.21
CA ASN A 367 -20.47 0.98 18.53
C ASN A 367 -21.16 0.26 17.36
N ALA A 368 -20.64 0.35 16.12
CA ALA A 368 -21.18 -0.43 15.01
C ALA A 368 -21.03 -1.94 15.26
N PHE A 369 -22.15 -2.65 15.28
CA PHE A 369 -22.23 -4.09 15.56
C PHE A 369 -22.74 -4.86 14.34
N TYR A 370 -23.62 -4.23 13.56
CA TYR A 370 -24.17 -4.78 12.34
C TYR A 370 -23.95 -3.85 11.16
N ALA A 371 -23.97 -4.42 9.96
CA ALA A 371 -23.94 -3.66 8.71
C ALA A 371 -24.94 -4.18 7.68
N LYS A 372 -25.30 -3.33 6.73
CA LYS A 372 -25.86 -3.71 5.43
C LYS A 372 -25.02 -3.11 4.32
N ILE A 373 -25.00 -3.76 3.16
CA ILE A 373 -24.22 -3.35 1.99
C ILE A 373 -25.16 -3.05 0.82
N VAL A 374 -24.82 -2.03 0.02
CA VAL A 374 -25.37 -1.80 -1.32
C VAL A 374 -24.21 -1.86 -2.32
N VAL A 375 -24.37 -2.62 -3.40
CA VAL A 375 -23.40 -2.73 -4.51
C VAL A 375 -24.02 -2.23 -5.82
N TYR A 376 -23.17 -1.80 -6.76
CA TYR A 376 -23.56 -1.11 -7.98
C TYR A 376 -23.14 -1.91 -9.23
N GLN A 377 -24.06 -2.70 -9.79
CA GLN A 377 -23.79 -3.57 -10.95
C GLN A 377 -25.08 -3.94 -11.68
N ASP A 378 -24.98 -4.50 -12.88
CA ASP A 378 -26.10 -4.85 -13.75
C ASP A 378 -26.99 -5.99 -13.25
N THR A 379 -26.38 -6.95 -12.56
CA THR A 379 -27.02 -8.19 -12.11
C THR A 379 -26.67 -8.48 -10.65
N ALA A 380 -27.56 -9.13 -9.91
CA ALA A 380 -27.23 -9.58 -8.56
C ALA A 380 -26.07 -10.58 -8.61
N PRO A 381 -25.17 -10.61 -7.61
CA PRO A 381 -24.22 -11.70 -7.47
C PRO A 381 -24.97 -13.05 -7.51
N ASN A 382 -24.47 -14.00 -8.30
CA ASN A 382 -25.15 -15.28 -8.55
C ASN A 382 -24.32 -16.51 -8.16
N SER A 383 -23.11 -16.28 -7.65
CA SER A 383 -22.15 -17.29 -7.21
C SER A 383 -21.29 -16.71 -6.09
N GLY A 384 -20.66 -17.59 -5.31
CA GLY A 384 -19.80 -17.21 -4.20
C GLY A 384 -18.85 -18.34 -3.82
N ASP A 385 -17.96 -18.06 -2.87
CA ASP A 385 -17.00 -19.00 -2.33
C ASP A 385 -17.70 -20.05 -1.46
N THR A 386 -17.76 -21.28 -1.98
CA THR A 386 -18.48 -22.40 -1.36
C THR A 386 -17.89 -22.81 -0.01
N ASP A 387 -16.60 -22.55 0.23
CA ASP A 387 -15.97 -22.86 1.52
C ASP A 387 -16.43 -21.88 2.62
N TYR A 388 -17.02 -20.74 2.24
CA TYR A 388 -17.46 -19.68 3.14
C TYR A 388 -18.96 -19.39 3.01
N LYS A 389 -19.77 -20.44 2.82
CA LYS A 389 -21.24 -20.34 2.69
C LYS A 389 -21.65 -19.44 1.52
N ASP A 390 -20.96 -19.59 0.41
CA ASP A 390 -21.17 -18.83 -0.82
C ASP A 390 -20.94 -17.32 -0.65
N ALA A 391 -19.87 -16.97 0.08
CA ALA A 391 -19.45 -15.58 0.28
C ALA A 391 -19.08 -14.94 -1.06
N VAL A 392 -19.59 -13.74 -1.34
CA VAL A 392 -19.18 -12.97 -2.53
C VAL A 392 -17.95 -12.09 -2.25
N ALA A 393 -17.82 -11.62 -1.01
CA ALA A 393 -16.70 -10.84 -0.52
C ALA A 393 -16.67 -10.89 1.00
N PHE A 394 -15.51 -10.53 1.56
CA PHE A 394 -15.27 -10.49 2.99
C PHE A 394 -15.17 -9.04 3.47
N ILE A 395 -15.60 -8.81 4.70
CA ILE A 395 -15.37 -7.57 5.46
C ILE A 395 -14.36 -7.94 6.56
N ARG A 396 -13.14 -7.40 6.48
CA ARG A 396 -12.04 -7.78 7.38
C ARG A 396 -11.26 -6.58 7.87
N THR A 397 -10.75 -6.69 9.10
CA THR A 397 -9.65 -5.83 9.57
C THR A 397 -8.34 -6.53 9.28
N LEU A 398 -7.61 -6.09 8.25
CA LEU A 398 -6.33 -6.68 7.87
C LEU A 398 -5.20 -6.18 8.76
N GLY A 399 -4.30 -7.07 9.18
CA GLY A 399 -3.02 -6.68 9.79
C GLY A 399 -2.04 -6.32 8.68
N ILE A 400 -2.01 -5.04 8.31
CA ILE A 400 -1.17 -4.50 7.23
C ILE A 400 -0.52 -3.18 7.66
N PRO A 401 0.60 -2.79 7.03
CA PRO A 401 1.15 -1.46 7.17
C PRO A 401 0.15 -0.39 6.71
N ARG A 402 -0.01 0.69 7.47
CA ARG A 402 -0.86 1.83 7.09
C ARG A 402 -0.17 3.14 7.42
N LYS A 403 -0.09 4.05 6.44
CA LYS A 403 0.59 5.35 6.60
C LYS A 403 2.06 5.21 7.02
N CYS A 404 2.70 4.13 6.60
CA CYS A 404 4.09 3.80 6.94
C CYS A 404 5.07 4.49 6.00
N PHE A 405 6.35 4.53 6.37
CA PHE A 405 7.34 5.28 5.59
C PHE A 405 8.72 4.62 5.48
N ILE A 406 9.40 4.93 4.37
CA ILE A 406 10.81 4.61 4.12
C ILE A 406 11.44 5.90 3.58
N LYS A 407 12.28 6.55 4.39
CA LYS A 407 12.81 7.88 4.07
C LYS A 407 14.34 7.92 4.08
N ASN A 408 14.93 8.67 3.16
CA ASN A 408 16.35 9.05 3.21
C ASN A 408 17.30 7.86 3.45
N SER A 409 16.99 6.71 2.86
CA SER A 409 17.66 5.43 3.14
C SER A 409 18.26 4.82 1.88
N ILE A 410 19.21 3.89 2.07
CA ILE A 410 19.88 3.16 0.99
C ILE A 410 19.41 1.71 1.03
N LEU A 411 18.92 1.19 -0.10
CA LEU A 411 18.50 -0.20 -0.25
C LEU A 411 19.24 -0.80 -1.46
N SER A 412 20.31 -1.56 -1.21
CA SER A 412 21.21 -2.00 -2.29
C SER A 412 21.62 -3.47 -2.25
N ASP A 413 22.08 -3.98 -3.38
CA ASP A 413 22.81 -5.24 -3.45
C ASP A 413 22.08 -6.45 -2.86
N SER A 414 20.74 -6.49 -2.84
CA SER A 414 20.01 -7.74 -2.53
C SER A 414 20.07 -8.73 -3.69
N TRP A 415 19.95 -10.03 -3.43
CA TRP A 415 19.72 -10.99 -4.52
C TRP A 415 18.30 -11.00 -5.06
N THR A 416 17.32 -10.50 -4.31
CA THR A 416 15.96 -10.34 -4.80
C THR A 416 15.69 -8.86 -5.07
N SER A 417 14.77 -8.23 -4.33
CA SER A 417 14.49 -6.81 -4.44
C SER A 417 14.94 -6.01 -3.23
N GLY A 418 15.25 -4.73 -3.46
CA GLY A 418 15.57 -3.77 -2.40
C GLY A 418 14.38 -3.62 -1.46
N LEU A 419 13.19 -3.41 -2.02
CA LEU A 419 11.94 -3.29 -1.27
C LEU A 419 10.85 -4.16 -1.91
N ALA A 420 10.37 -5.17 -1.17
CA ALA A 420 9.19 -5.94 -1.54
C ALA A 420 7.96 -5.43 -0.80
N MET A 421 7.08 -4.75 -1.52
CA MET A 421 5.79 -4.29 -1.04
C MET A 421 4.78 -5.43 -1.21
N THR A 422 4.62 -6.27 -0.17
CA THR A 422 3.66 -7.38 -0.14
C THR A 422 2.41 -7.11 0.70
N GLY A 423 2.17 -5.83 0.96
CA GLY A 423 1.07 -5.36 1.76
C GLY A 423 1.19 -3.92 2.20
N GLY A 424 0.05 -3.36 2.55
CA GLY A 424 -0.08 -2.05 3.17
C GLY A 424 -0.69 -0.99 2.27
N GLN A 425 -1.01 0.14 2.89
CA GLN A 425 -1.66 1.28 2.23
C GLN A 425 -1.06 2.60 2.69
N ASP A 426 -1.11 3.58 1.81
CA ASP A 426 -0.69 4.96 2.04
C ASP A 426 0.79 5.06 2.45
N TRP A 427 1.66 4.27 1.81
CA TRP A 427 3.09 4.35 2.06
C TRP A 427 3.70 5.67 1.57
N THR A 428 4.70 6.18 2.29
CA THR A 428 5.60 7.24 1.81
C THR A 428 7.01 6.70 1.64
N ILE A 429 7.45 6.55 0.40
CA ILE A 429 8.79 6.10 0.01
C ILE A 429 9.50 7.29 -0.61
N SER A 430 10.37 7.97 0.15
CA SER A 430 10.95 9.23 -0.32
C SER A 430 12.42 9.46 0.01
N GLY A 431 13.16 10.04 -0.93
CA GLY A 431 14.56 10.43 -0.70
C GLY A 431 15.53 9.25 -0.63
N ASN A 432 15.14 8.07 -1.12
CA ASN A 432 15.95 6.86 -1.02
C ASN A 432 16.82 6.64 -2.25
N SER A 433 17.88 5.86 -2.09
CA SER A 433 18.71 5.35 -3.18
C SER A 433 18.62 3.84 -3.26
N PHE A 434 18.31 3.34 -4.46
CA PHE A 434 18.25 1.92 -4.76
C PHE A 434 19.25 1.56 -5.85
N SER A 435 20.03 0.49 -5.65
CA SER A 435 21.07 0.09 -6.60
C SER A 435 21.51 -1.36 -6.44
N GLY A 436 21.97 -1.99 -7.52
CA GLY A 436 22.58 -3.33 -7.47
C GLY A 436 21.64 -4.47 -7.02
N ASN A 437 20.33 -4.22 -6.95
CA ASN A 437 19.34 -5.22 -6.55
C ASN A 437 19.01 -6.13 -7.74
N GLY A 438 19.05 -7.44 -7.49
CA GLY A 438 18.68 -8.47 -8.47
C GLY A 438 19.48 -9.76 -8.35
N GLY A 439 19.09 -10.77 -9.14
CA GLY A 439 19.70 -12.10 -9.18
C GLY A 439 18.67 -13.23 -9.13
N ARG A 440 17.63 -13.06 -8.32
CA ARG A 440 16.43 -13.89 -8.21
C ARG A 440 15.22 -13.02 -8.54
N LEU A 441 14.22 -13.58 -9.23
CA LEU A 441 12.95 -12.89 -9.47
C LEU A 441 12.27 -12.53 -8.13
N PRO A 442 11.57 -11.39 -8.04
CA PRO A 442 11.31 -10.42 -9.12
C PRO A 442 12.52 -9.57 -9.53
N GLY A 443 13.52 -9.39 -8.65
CA GLY A 443 14.84 -8.87 -9.02
C GLY A 443 14.87 -7.41 -9.46
N CYS A 444 14.30 -6.52 -8.64
CA CYS A 444 14.17 -5.08 -8.95
C CYS A 444 14.44 -4.19 -7.71
N ASP A 445 14.40 -2.88 -7.85
CA ASP A 445 14.53 -1.98 -6.70
C ASP A 445 13.30 -2.01 -5.79
N ILE A 446 12.11 -1.84 -6.37
CA ILE A 446 10.82 -1.96 -5.65
C ILE A 446 9.89 -2.88 -6.44
N VAL A 447 9.26 -3.83 -5.76
CA VAL A 447 8.18 -4.65 -6.30
C VAL A 447 6.92 -4.49 -5.46
N TRP A 448 5.78 -4.26 -6.12
CA TRP A 448 4.45 -4.48 -5.55
C TRP A 448 3.93 -5.82 -6.05
N GLU A 449 3.89 -6.81 -5.16
CA GLU A 449 3.52 -8.20 -5.44
C GLU A 449 2.99 -8.86 -4.16
N ASP A 450 2.13 -9.87 -4.24
CA ASP A 450 1.53 -10.63 -3.12
C ASP A 450 0.60 -9.87 -2.15
N GLY A 451 0.61 -8.53 -2.15
CA GLY A 451 -0.43 -7.71 -1.48
C GLY A 451 -1.67 -7.44 -2.35
N TRP A 452 -1.58 -7.77 -3.64
CA TRP A 452 -2.64 -7.65 -4.65
C TRP A 452 -3.37 -6.30 -4.66
N ASP A 453 -4.68 -6.28 -4.86
CA ASP A 453 -5.51 -5.07 -4.92
C ASP A 453 -5.51 -4.24 -3.63
N ALA A 454 -5.06 -4.79 -2.49
CA ALA A 454 -4.99 -4.08 -1.22
C ALA A 454 -3.75 -3.19 -1.07
N MET A 455 -2.81 -3.23 -2.03
CA MET A 455 -1.69 -2.31 -2.10
C MET A 455 -2.17 -0.99 -2.72
N VAL A 456 -2.44 0.01 -1.88
CA VAL A 456 -3.22 1.18 -2.29
C VAL A 456 -2.65 2.49 -1.77
N GLY A 457 -2.61 3.51 -2.63
CA GLY A 457 -2.39 4.90 -2.20
C GLY A 457 -0.92 5.30 -2.00
N ASP A 458 0.00 4.39 -2.30
CA ASP A 458 1.43 4.56 -2.03
C ASP A 458 2.05 5.69 -2.87
N ILE A 459 2.95 6.44 -2.24
CA ILE A 459 3.68 7.56 -2.81
C ILE A 459 5.17 7.24 -2.86
N VAL A 460 5.75 7.37 -4.06
CA VAL A 460 7.17 7.18 -4.36
C VAL A 460 7.69 8.50 -4.94
N LYS A 461 8.44 9.27 -4.14
CA LYS A 461 8.95 10.57 -4.56
C LYS A 461 10.41 10.85 -4.25
N ASN A 462 11.09 11.61 -5.09
CA ASN A 462 12.47 12.05 -4.84
C ASN A 462 13.46 10.89 -4.58
N ASN A 463 13.24 9.71 -5.17
CA ASN A 463 14.14 8.57 -5.06
C ASN A 463 15.07 8.47 -6.28
N THR A 464 16.18 7.76 -6.12
CA THR A 464 17.08 7.39 -7.21
C THR A 464 17.09 5.87 -7.40
N PHE A 465 16.92 5.43 -8.65
CA PHE A 465 16.89 4.03 -9.07
C PHE A 465 18.02 3.75 -10.06
N ASP A 466 18.97 2.92 -9.63
CA ASP A 466 20.18 2.58 -10.41
C ASP A 466 20.29 1.07 -10.70
N SER A 467 19.32 0.25 -10.29
CA SER A 467 19.24 -1.15 -10.77
C SER A 467 18.57 -1.19 -12.14
N THR A 468 18.90 -2.21 -12.95
CA THR A 468 18.35 -2.36 -14.31
C THR A 468 16.83 -2.26 -14.33
N LEU A 469 16.15 -2.98 -13.44
CA LEU A 469 14.70 -2.91 -13.25
C LEU A 469 14.43 -2.16 -11.94
N GLY A 470 13.87 -0.96 -12.06
CA GLY A 470 13.61 -0.09 -10.91
C GLY A 470 12.34 -0.52 -10.21
N ILE A 471 11.19 -0.27 -10.82
CA ILE A 471 9.88 -0.54 -10.20
C ILE A 471 9.12 -1.60 -10.98
N VAL A 472 8.50 -2.53 -10.26
CA VAL A 472 7.51 -3.48 -10.79
C VAL A 472 6.22 -3.35 -9.99
N THR A 473 5.07 -3.34 -10.67
CA THR A 473 3.76 -3.49 -10.02
C THR A 473 2.96 -4.60 -10.68
N THR A 474 2.54 -5.61 -9.92
CA THR A 474 1.73 -6.74 -10.45
C THR A 474 0.23 -6.53 -10.29
N ALA A 475 -0.17 -5.69 -9.33
CA ALA A 475 -1.55 -5.32 -9.02
C ALA A 475 -1.52 -4.02 -8.19
N GLY A 476 -2.59 -3.72 -7.47
CA GLY A 476 -2.69 -2.54 -6.60
C GLY A 476 -3.35 -1.36 -7.30
N ALA A 477 -3.66 -0.32 -6.53
CA ALA A 477 -4.41 0.82 -7.00
C ALA A 477 -3.83 2.14 -6.51
N ASN A 478 -4.02 3.22 -7.27
CA ASN A 478 -3.83 4.57 -6.75
C ASN A 478 -2.36 4.79 -6.28
N HIS A 479 -1.39 4.22 -6.99
CA HIS A 479 0.04 4.48 -6.77
C HIS A 479 0.45 5.81 -7.40
N SER A 480 1.33 6.55 -6.73
CA SER A 480 1.82 7.86 -7.15
C SER A 480 3.34 7.85 -7.22
N ILE A 481 3.91 7.88 -8.42
CA ILE A 481 5.37 7.80 -8.64
C ILE A 481 5.83 9.07 -9.34
N PHE A 482 6.47 9.99 -8.62
CA PHE A 482 6.79 11.30 -9.18
C PHE A 482 8.07 11.92 -8.66
N ASP A 483 8.66 12.83 -9.44
CA ASP A 483 9.90 13.53 -9.09
C ASP A 483 11.07 12.57 -8.75
N ASN A 484 11.10 11.37 -9.35
CA ASN A 484 12.19 10.40 -9.17
C ASN A 484 13.19 10.44 -10.33
N THR A 485 14.40 9.91 -10.07
CA THR A 485 15.45 9.73 -11.07
C THR A 485 15.72 8.24 -11.30
N PHE A 486 15.61 7.81 -12.55
CA PHE A 486 15.95 6.47 -13.01
C PHE A 486 17.20 6.55 -13.89
N ASN A 487 18.33 5.97 -13.46
CA ASN A 487 19.56 5.97 -14.24
C ASN A 487 19.79 4.58 -14.84
N LYS A 488 19.66 4.46 -16.17
CA LYS A 488 19.66 3.16 -16.85
C LYS A 488 18.75 2.15 -16.15
N SER A 489 17.57 2.62 -15.79
CA SER A 489 16.54 1.91 -15.03
C SER A 489 15.18 2.20 -15.65
N TYR A 490 14.21 1.32 -15.41
CA TYR A 490 12.86 1.43 -15.97
C TYR A 490 11.79 0.93 -15.00
N ILE A 491 10.53 1.23 -15.34
CA ILE A 491 9.34 0.76 -14.64
C ILE A 491 8.63 -0.28 -15.52
N TYR A 492 8.09 -1.32 -14.87
CA TYR A 492 7.20 -2.30 -15.49
C TYR A 492 5.89 -2.40 -14.68
N ILE A 493 4.79 -1.97 -15.27
CA ILE A 493 3.46 -2.02 -14.66
C ILE A 493 2.64 -3.06 -15.39
N TRP A 494 2.22 -4.11 -14.70
CA TRP A 494 1.27 -5.09 -15.23
C TRP A 494 -0.13 -4.51 -15.37
N GLU A 495 -0.88 -5.03 -16.34
CA GLU A 495 -2.20 -4.49 -16.70
C GLU A 495 -3.22 -4.52 -15.58
N ARG A 496 -3.04 -5.38 -14.58
CA ARG A 496 -3.92 -5.45 -13.41
C ARG A 496 -3.80 -4.23 -12.47
N THR A 497 -2.67 -3.52 -12.47
CA THR A 497 -2.53 -2.31 -11.65
C THR A 497 -3.47 -1.21 -12.17
N GLN A 498 -4.10 -0.45 -11.29
CA GLN A 498 -5.16 0.51 -11.67
C GLN A 498 -4.96 1.91 -11.06
N ASN A 499 -5.51 2.93 -11.72
CA ASN A 499 -5.58 4.31 -11.22
C ASN A 499 -4.25 4.91 -10.76
N TRP A 500 -3.14 4.51 -11.38
CA TRP A 500 -1.82 5.00 -11.00
C TRP A 500 -1.53 6.34 -11.69
N ARG A 501 -0.63 7.14 -11.10
CA ARG A 501 0.00 8.27 -11.80
C ARG A 501 1.51 8.25 -11.67
N ILE A 502 2.17 8.38 -12.82
CA ILE A 502 3.61 8.51 -12.94
C ILE A 502 3.90 9.85 -13.61
N PHE A 503 4.48 10.80 -12.88
CA PHE A 503 4.70 12.13 -13.43
C PHE A 503 5.99 12.82 -12.98
N ARG A 504 6.53 13.69 -13.84
CA ARG A 504 7.76 14.47 -13.56
C ARG A 504 8.98 13.64 -13.16
N ASN A 505 9.07 12.40 -13.62
CA ASN A 505 10.27 11.59 -13.41
C ASN A 505 11.29 11.81 -14.53
N SER A 506 12.57 11.61 -14.22
CA SER A 506 13.67 11.64 -15.18
C SER A 506 14.20 10.22 -15.43
N PHE A 507 14.08 9.75 -16.67
CA PHE A 507 14.63 8.47 -17.12
C PHE A 507 15.88 8.72 -17.98
N ASN A 508 17.05 8.45 -17.42
CA ASN A 508 18.36 8.72 -18.01
C ASN A 508 18.96 7.45 -18.62
N GLY A 509 18.47 7.08 -19.81
CA GLY A 509 18.97 5.93 -20.58
C GLY A 509 18.18 4.64 -20.33
N LYS A 510 18.43 3.64 -21.18
CA LYS A 510 17.76 2.33 -21.12
C LYS A 510 18.29 1.45 -20.00
N GLY A 511 17.40 0.66 -19.40
CA GLY A 511 17.79 -0.47 -18.56
C GLY A 511 18.44 -1.59 -19.37
N GLY A 512 19.50 -2.18 -18.81
CA GLY A 512 20.18 -3.36 -19.35
C GLY A 512 20.98 -3.14 -20.64
N THR A 513 21.58 -4.22 -21.16
CA THR A 513 22.34 -4.23 -22.41
C THR A 513 21.43 -4.30 -23.65
N ALA A 514 21.72 -3.47 -24.66
CA ALA A 514 21.16 -3.56 -26.01
C ALA A 514 19.63 -3.36 -26.17
N GLY A 515 18.99 -2.55 -25.32
CA GLY A 515 17.62 -2.07 -25.57
C GLY A 515 16.51 -3.12 -25.50
N GLN A 516 16.74 -4.20 -24.74
CA GLN A 516 15.77 -5.26 -24.49
C GLN A 516 14.65 -4.84 -23.52
N PHE A 517 14.86 -3.82 -22.69
CA PHE A 517 13.94 -3.45 -21.63
C PHE A 517 13.38 -2.03 -21.84
N ASN A 518 12.22 -1.95 -22.50
CA ASN A 518 11.39 -0.76 -22.55
C ASN A 518 10.42 -0.75 -21.36
N MET A 519 9.91 0.42 -21.01
CA MET A 519 8.83 0.50 -20.02
C MET A 519 7.56 -0.16 -20.58
N HIS A 520 6.89 -0.92 -19.73
CA HIS A 520 5.54 -1.39 -19.99
C HIS A 520 4.61 -0.70 -19.00
N LEU A 521 3.56 -0.06 -19.51
CA LEU A 521 2.61 0.73 -18.76
C LEU A 521 1.22 0.12 -18.93
N GLY A 522 0.96 -0.97 -18.22
CA GLY A 522 -0.36 -1.60 -18.15
C GLY A 522 -1.34 -0.85 -17.27
N THR A 523 -2.64 -1.01 -17.50
CA THR A 523 -3.67 -0.44 -16.62
C THR A 523 -5.00 -1.20 -16.61
N GLN A 524 -5.68 -1.20 -15.45
CA GLN A 524 -7.07 -1.67 -15.25
C GLN A 524 -7.97 -0.53 -14.73
N GLY A 525 -7.87 0.64 -15.34
CA GLY A 525 -8.57 1.87 -15.01
C GLY A 525 -7.82 3.06 -15.62
N ASP A 526 -8.37 4.28 -15.54
CA ASP A 526 -7.67 5.44 -16.06
C ASP A 526 -6.45 5.78 -15.21
N SER A 527 -5.30 5.90 -15.87
CA SER A 527 -4.00 6.14 -15.26
C SER A 527 -3.24 7.23 -16.02
N TYR A 528 -2.30 7.90 -15.35
CA TYR A 528 -1.58 9.04 -15.94
C TYR A 528 -0.09 8.77 -16.09
N PHE A 529 0.45 8.99 -17.29
CA PHE A 529 1.89 9.07 -17.52
C PHE A 529 2.22 10.45 -18.09
N ALA A 530 2.67 11.36 -17.22
CA ALA A 530 2.68 12.79 -17.51
C ALA A 530 3.99 13.52 -17.19
N GLU A 531 4.40 14.50 -18.00
CA GLU A 531 5.50 15.41 -17.70
C GLU A 531 6.86 14.72 -17.44
N ASN A 532 7.03 13.47 -17.88
CA ASN A 532 8.28 12.73 -17.67
C ASN A 532 9.32 13.13 -18.73
N THR A 533 10.59 13.13 -18.33
CA THR A 533 11.72 13.29 -19.26
C THR A 533 12.31 11.91 -19.58
N LEU A 534 12.34 11.56 -20.86
CA LEU A 534 12.73 10.24 -21.35
C LEU A 534 13.92 10.35 -22.29
N LYS A 535 15.12 10.03 -21.82
CA LYS A 535 16.34 10.00 -22.63
C LYS A 535 16.58 8.60 -23.13
N GLU A 536 16.50 8.38 -24.44
CA GLU A 536 16.73 7.10 -25.13
C GLU A 536 15.79 5.92 -24.78
N ILE A 537 14.98 6.02 -23.73
CA ILE A 537 14.03 4.98 -23.30
C ILE A 537 12.70 5.08 -24.04
N ARG A 538 12.08 3.93 -24.35
CA ARG A 538 10.74 3.85 -24.95
C ARG A 538 9.77 3.20 -23.99
N TYR A 539 8.48 3.37 -24.28
CA TYR A 539 7.40 2.74 -23.52
C TYR A 539 6.33 2.16 -24.45
N THR A 540 5.58 1.19 -23.93
CA THR A 540 4.32 0.71 -24.50
C THR A 540 3.24 0.78 -23.44
N THR A 541 1.98 0.91 -23.87
CA THR A 541 0.80 0.90 -22.99
C THR A 541 0.00 -0.38 -23.22
N GLY A 542 -0.64 -0.88 -22.16
CA GLY A 542 -1.53 -2.04 -22.21
C GLY A 542 -2.79 -1.81 -21.40
N LYS A 543 -3.88 -2.50 -21.76
CA LYS A 543 -5.13 -2.53 -20.98
C LYS A 543 -5.39 -3.96 -20.56
N ASN A 544 -5.86 -4.16 -19.33
CA ASN A 544 -6.26 -5.50 -18.87
C ASN A 544 -7.43 -6.06 -19.70
N HIS A 545 -8.30 -5.16 -20.18
CA HIS A 545 -9.38 -5.46 -21.08
C HIS A 545 -9.20 -4.67 -22.39
N PRO A 546 -8.90 -5.34 -23.52
CA PRO A 546 -8.62 -4.65 -24.79
C PRO A 546 -9.74 -3.72 -25.28
N ASP A 547 -10.99 -4.09 -25.03
CA ASP A 547 -12.18 -3.34 -25.48
C ASP A 547 -12.65 -2.26 -24.48
N ALA A 548 -11.94 -2.08 -23.35
CA ALA A 548 -12.32 -1.07 -22.37
C ALA A 548 -12.02 0.36 -22.85
N ALA A 549 -12.84 1.31 -22.36
CA ALA A 549 -12.69 2.73 -22.63
C ALA A 549 -11.58 3.38 -21.81
N TYR A 550 -11.32 2.94 -20.56
CA TYR A 550 -10.22 3.45 -19.74
C TYR A 550 -8.86 3.28 -20.43
N GLU A 551 -7.89 4.14 -20.14
CA GLU A 551 -6.56 4.07 -20.77
C GLU A 551 -5.43 4.69 -19.93
N VAL A 552 -4.21 4.62 -20.47
CA VAL A 552 -3.06 5.37 -19.96
C VAL A 552 -3.01 6.72 -20.68
N HIS A 553 -3.29 7.79 -19.95
CA HIS A 553 -3.27 9.16 -20.45
C HIS A 553 -1.84 9.68 -20.55
N LEU A 554 -1.39 9.94 -21.78
CA LEU A 554 -0.05 10.43 -22.07
C LEU A 554 -0.05 11.96 -22.18
N ILE A 555 0.59 12.65 -21.25
CA ILE A 555 0.46 14.12 -21.13
C ILE A 555 1.85 14.76 -21.06
N TYR A 556 2.21 15.65 -22.00
CA TYR A 556 3.43 16.46 -21.95
C TYR A 556 4.77 15.73 -21.66
N ASN A 557 4.93 14.46 -22.05
CA ASN A 557 6.20 13.75 -21.88
C ASN A 557 7.24 14.25 -22.89
N ASN A 558 8.46 14.50 -22.41
CA ASN A 558 9.58 14.98 -23.22
C ASN A 558 10.46 13.80 -23.65
N LEU A 559 10.44 13.49 -24.96
CA LEU A 559 11.27 12.44 -25.58
C LEU A 559 12.56 13.06 -26.12
N LEU A 560 13.70 12.69 -25.53
CA LEU A 560 15.04 13.21 -25.83
C LEU A 560 15.97 12.17 -26.46
#